data_AF-A0A1V6G0A0-F1
#
_entry.id   AF-A0A1V6G0A0-F1
#
_cell.length_a   1.000
_cell.length_b   1.000
_cell.length_c   1.000
_cell.angle_alpha   90.00
_cell.angle_beta   90.00
_cell.angle_gamma   90.00
#
_symmetry.space_group_name_H-M   'P 1'
#
loop_
_entity.id
_entity.type
_entity.pdbx_description
1 polymer ?
#
loop_
_entity_poly.entity_id
_entity_poly.type
_entity_poly.pdbx_seq_one_letter_code
_entity_poly.pdbx_strand_id
1 'polypeptide(L)'
;MKKLFLSTLLVFLLPMLAMGATLRVSWDPNTEEDLAGYRVYYKAASELTFTMVDVGNVTTADINGVLENIEYCAYVTAYDTSNNESEASVTVCAIIDTQAPDKPKGIKAIILKLFAWARSIFG
;
A
#
# COMPACT_ATOMS: atom_id res chain seq x y z
N MET A 1 29.16 18.32 44.21
CA MET A 1 29.82 17.37 43.27
C MET A 1 29.21 16.00 43.56
N LYS A 2 28.56 15.23 42.67
CA LYS A 2 28.58 15.05 41.21
C LYS A 2 27.13 14.72 40.76
N LYS A 3 26.49 15.56 39.94
CA LYS A 3 26.22 15.33 38.50
C LYS A 3 25.69 13.92 38.13
N LEU A 4 24.43 13.92 37.68
CA LEU A 4 23.78 13.06 36.68
C LEU A 4 23.57 11.56 36.97
N PHE A 5 22.32 11.11 36.83
CA PHE A 5 21.95 10.08 35.84
C PHE A 5 20.49 10.31 35.39
N LEU A 6 20.29 11.38 34.61
CA LEU A 6 19.19 11.46 33.64
C LEU A 6 19.48 10.40 32.56
N SER A 7 19.10 9.14 32.78
CA SER A 7 19.42 8.07 31.80
C SER A 7 18.38 6.97 31.66
N THR A 8 17.36 6.89 32.52
CA THR A 8 16.32 5.87 32.39
C THR A 8 15.06 6.34 31.67
N LEU A 9 14.89 7.65 31.45
CA LEU A 9 13.73 8.20 30.72
C LEU A 9 13.93 8.23 29.19
N LEU A 10 15.17 8.12 28.70
CA LEU A 10 15.47 8.19 27.25
C LEU A 10 15.28 6.85 26.52
N VAL A 11 15.11 5.74 27.24
CA VAL A 11 14.90 4.40 26.64
C VAL A 11 13.42 4.12 26.30
N PHE A 12 12.49 4.92 26.84
CA PHE A 12 11.05 4.78 26.56
C PHE A 12 10.52 5.73 25.47
N LEU A 13 11.37 6.58 24.90
CA LEU A 13 10.95 7.69 24.03
C LEU A 13 11.55 7.68 22.62
N LEU A 14 12.13 6.55 22.21
CA LEU A 14 12.20 6.24 20.80
C LEU A 14 11.00 5.32 20.55
N PRO A 15 9.89 5.78 19.93
CA PRO A 15 9.18 4.84 19.09
C PRO A 15 10.29 4.23 18.21
N MET A 16 10.43 2.91 18.27
CA MET A 16 11.14 2.16 17.24
C MET A 16 10.82 2.88 15.94
N LEU A 17 11.83 3.28 15.16
CA LEU A 17 11.57 3.69 13.79
C LEU A 17 10.99 2.44 13.11
N ALA A 18 9.70 2.23 13.30
CA ALA A 18 8.90 1.38 12.48
C ALA A 18 9.12 1.97 11.11
N MET A 19 9.80 1.22 10.25
CA MET A 19 9.80 1.52 8.83
C MET A 19 8.33 1.51 8.45
N GLY A 20 7.78 2.71 8.29
CA GLY A 20 6.37 2.91 8.05
C GLY A 20 6.10 2.51 6.61
N ALA A 21 5.08 1.69 6.42
CA ALA A 21 4.55 1.38 5.11
C ALA A 21 3.24 2.14 4.86
N THR A 22 2.70 1.95 3.66
CA THR A 22 1.43 2.53 3.24
C THR A 22 0.48 1.41 2.83
N LEU A 23 -0.69 1.37 3.47
CA LEU A 23 -1.82 0.56 3.02
C LEU A 23 -2.64 1.43 2.05
N ARG A 24 -2.59 1.11 0.76
CA ARG A 24 -3.43 1.74 -0.26
C ARG A 24 -4.71 0.93 -0.46
N VAL A 25 -5.86 1.59 -0.31
CA VAL A 25 -7.19 1.01 -0.55
C VAL A 25 -7.82 1.76 -1.71
N SER A 26 -8.39 1.03 -2.68
CA SER A 26 -9.06 1.60 -3.85
C SER A 26 -10.37 0.87 -4.12
N TRP A 27 -11.39 1.60 -4.58
CA TRP A 27 -12.72 1.08 -4.86
C TRP A 27 -13.33 1.74 -6.10
N ASP A 28 -14.36 1.11 -6.65
CA ASP A 28 -15.16 1.72 -7.71
C ASP A 28 -16.08 2.80 -7.11
N PRO A 29 -16.27 3.95 -7.80
CA PRO A 29 -17.15 5.02 -7.32
C PRO A 29 -18.61 4.58 -7.29
N ASN A 30 -19.36 5.12 -6.34
CA ASN A 30 -20.81 5.06 -6.34
C ASN A 30 -21.39 6.19 -7.21
N THR A 31 -22.70 6.13 -7.48
CA THR A 31 -23.37 6.99 -8.48
C THR A 31 -24.57 7.77 -7.95
N GLU A 32 -24.84 7.73 -6.64
CA GLU A 32 -25.96 8.45 -6.03
C GLU A 32 -25.72 9.97 -6.12
N GLU A 33 -26.77 10.74 -6.38
CA GLU A 33 -26.68 12.20 -6.56
C GLU A 33 -26.27 12.94 -5.26
N ASP A 34 -26.59 12.35 -4.11
CA ASP A 34 -26.35 12.89 -2.78
C ASP A 34 -25.11 12.30 -2.10
N LEU A 35 -24.26 11.56 -2.83
CA LEU A 35 -22.98 11.06 -2.34
C LEU A 35 -22.08 12.21 -1.87
N ALA A 36 -21.71 12.21 -0.58
CA ALA A 36 -20.82 13.21 0.00
C ALA A 36 -19.38 12.73 0.16
N GLY A 37 -19.16 11.43 0.34
CA GLY A 37 -17.81 10.87 0.43
C GLY A 37 -17.77 9.45 0.97
N TYR A 38 -16.58 9.06 1.44
CA TYR A 38 -16.28 7.71 1.89
C TYR A 38 -15.56 7.68 3.24
N ARG A 39 -15.76 6.59 3.97
CA ARG A 39 -14.96 6.24 5.16
C ARG A 39 -14.26 4.92 4.91
N VAL A 40 -12.96 4.89 5.21
CA VAL A 40 -12.17 3.67 5.19
C VAL A 40 -12.02 3.17 6.61
N TYR A 41 -12.35 1.90 6.81
CA TYR A 41 -12.17 1.20 8.06
C TYR A 41 -11.04 0.21 7.88
N TYR A 42 -10.00 0.28 8.70
CA TYR A 42 -8.87 -0.65 8.64
C TYR A 42 -8.43 -1.12 10.02
N LYS A 43 -7.84 -2.32 10.09
CA LYS A 43 -7.21 -2.85 11.30
C LYS A 43 -6.07 -3.80 10.96
N ALA A 44 -5.13 -3.99 11.87
CA ALA A 44 -4.27 -5.16 11.78
C ALA A 44 -5.13 -6.43 11.99
N ALA A 45 -4.80 -7.53 11.32
CA ALA A 45 -5.53 -8.79 11.44
C ALA A 45 -5.58 -9.29 12.90
N SER A 46 -4.53 -9.00 13.68
CA SER A 46 -4.43 -9.29 15.12
C SER A 46 -5.31 -8.43 16.01
N GLU A 47 -5.81 -7.29 15.51
CA GLU A 47 -6.65 -6.37 16.28
C GLU A 47 -8.13 -6.75 16.17
N LEU A 48 -8.91 -6.40 17.21
CA LEU A 48 -10.35 -6.68 17.25
C LEU A 48 -11.20 -5.56 16.67
N THR A 49 -10.69 -4.33 16.69
CA THR A 49 -11.45 -3.12 16.36
C THR A 49 -10.91 -2.45 15.10
N PHE A 50 -11.80 -1.99 14.24
CA PHE A 50 -11.43 -1.16 13.10
C PHE A 50 -11.20 0.29 13.52
N THR A 51 -10.15 0.89 12.96
CA THR A 51 -9.92 2.33 12.95
C THR A 51 -10.62 2.91 11.72
N MET A 52 -11.36 4.00 11.92
CA MET A 52 -12.05 4.72 10.86
C MET A 52 -11.23 5.94 10.42
N VAL A 53 -11.15 6.15 9.12
CA VAL A 53 -10.60 7.35 8.50
C VAL A 53 -11.63 7.89 7.53
N ASP A 54 -12.06 9.13 7.74
CA ASP A 54 -12.83 9.87 6.75
C ASP A 54 -11.87 10.34 5.66
N VAL A 55 -12.15 9.93 4.42
CA VAL A 55 -11.29 10.21 3.26
C VAL A 55 -11.95 11.17 2.28
N GLY A 56 -13.18 11.61 2.56
CA GLY A 56 -13.97 12.47 1.68
C GLY A 56 -14.34 11.79 0.35
N ASN A 57 -14.65 12.60 -0.67
CA ASN A 57 -15.09 12.12 -1.98
C ASN A 57 -13.90 11.77 -2.89
N VAL A 58 -13.22 10.68 -2.55
CA VAL A 58 -12.15 10.06 -3.33
C VAL A 58 -12.45 8.57 -3.54
N THR A 59 -11.75 7.91 -4.46
CA THR A 59 -11.88 6.46 -4.70
C THR A 59 -10.60 5.69 -4.40
N THR A 60 -9.62 6.36 -3.80
CA THR A 60 -8.35 5.77 -3.37
C THR A 60 -7.86 6.51 -2.14
N ALA A 61 -7.40 5.76 -1.14
CA ALA A 61 -6.87 6.29 0.11
C ALA A 61 -5.56 5.60 0.50
N ASP A 62 -4.60 6.40 0.96
CA ASP A 62 -3.32 5.96 1.48
C ASP A 62 -3.29 6.09 3.00
N ILE A 63 -3.25 4.96 3.69
CA ILE A 63 -3.10 4.89 5.15
C ILE A 63 -1.62 4.68 5.46
N ASN A 64 -0.96 5.77 5.84
CA ASN A 64 0.48 5.79 6.13
C ASN A 64 0.78 5.41 7.58
N GLY A 65 2.00 4.93 7.81
CA GLY A 65 2.48 4.60 9.16
C GLY A 65 2.00 3.25 9.66
N VAL A 66 1.49 2.40 8.75
CA VAL A 66 1.27 0.97 9.05
C VAL A 66 2.60 0.25 9.17
N LEU A 67 2.62 -0.87 9.89
CA LEU A 67 3.84 -1.64 10.12
C LEU A 67 4.09 -2.62 8.98
N GLU A 68 5.36 -2.78 8.60
CA GLU A 68 5.75 -3.83 7.65
C GLU A 68 5.51 -5.24 8.20
N ASN A 69 5.27 -6.20 7.30
CA ASN A 69 5.04 -7.62 7.60
C ASN A 69 3.84 -7.89 8.53
N ILE A 70 2.90 -6.95 8.61
CA ILE A 70 1.61 -7.12 9.29
C ILE A 70 0.52 -7.24 8.23
N GLU A 71 -0.39 -8.19 8.44
CA GLU A 71 -1.62 -8.27 7.65
C GLU A 71 -2.60 -7.20 8.12
N TYR A 72 -3.07 -6.39 7.18
CA TYR A 72 -4.12 -5.42 7.43
C TYR A 72 -5.37 -5.79 6.65
N CYS A 73 -6.51 -5.65 7.31
CA CYS A 73 -7.82 -5.82 6.70
C CYS A 73 -8.54 -4.47 6.63
N ALA A 74 -9.22 -4.20 5.52
CA ALA A 74 -9.96 -2.97 5.32
C ALA A 74 -11.29 -3.19 4.59
N TYR A 75 -12.26 -2.32 4.87
CA TYR A 75 -13.50 -2.15 4.12
C TYR A 75 -13.84 -0.66 3.99
N VAL A 76 -14.77 -0.36 3.10
CA VAL A 76 -15.19 1.03 2.80
C VAL A 76 -16.70 1.14 2.93
N THR A 77 -17.17 2.30 3.40
CA THR A 77 -18.57 2.73 3.34
C THR A 77 -18.65 4.06 2.60
N ALA A 78 -19.78 4.31 1.95
CA ALA A 78 -20.15 5.62 1.45
C ALA A 78 -21.00 6.36 2.47
N TYR A 79 -21.00 7.69 2.44
CA TYR A 79 -21.96 8.50 3.19
C TYR A 79 -22.54 9.62 2.33
N ASP A 80 -23.81 9.93 2.55
CA ASP A 80 -24.54 10.98 1.83
C ASP A 80 -24.36 12.37 2.46
N THR A 81 -24.91 13.41 1.81
CA THR A 81 -24.88 14.81 2.33
C THR A 81 -25.61 15.02 3.65
N SER A 82 -26.45 14.07 4.07
CA SER A 82 -27.13 14.03 5.37
C SER A 82 -26.38 13.16 6.39
N ASN A 83 -25.20 12.66 6.03
CA ASN A 83 -24.34 11.79 6.83
C ASN A 83 -24.95 10.41 7.15
N ASN A 84 -25.89 9.92 6.32
CA ASN A 84 -26.31 8.51 6.38
C ASN A 84 -25.23 7.65 5.74
N GLU A 85 -24.81 6.60 6.44
CA GLU A 85 -23.74 5.71 6.02
C GLU A 85 -24.33 4.44 5.40
N SER A 86 -23.73 3.99 4.29
CA SER A 86 -24.13 2.78 3.57
C SER A 86 -23.81 1.52 4.35
N GLU A 87 -24.25 0.37 3.83
CA GLU A 87 -23.66 -0.91 4.22
C GLU A 87 -22.16 -0.94 3.86
N ALA A 88 -21.40 -1.74 4.61
CA ALA A 88 -19.98 -1.94 4.39
C ALA A 88 -19.71 -2.75 3.12
N SER A 89 -18.64 -2.41 2.41
CA SER A 89 -18.09 -3.26 1.35
C SER A 89 -17.65 -4.63 1.91
N VAL A 90 -17.29 -5.54 1.01
CA VAL A 90 -16.52 -6.72 1.39
C VAL A 90 -15.23 -6.27 2.09
N THR A 91 -14.88 -6.96 3.17
CA THR A 91 -13.58 -6.78 3.83
C THR A 91 -12.51 -7.52 3.04
N VAL A 92 -11.44 -6.82 2.69
CA VAL A 92 -10.27 -7.38 2.02
C VAL A 92 -9.05 -7.26 2.93
N CYS A 93 -8.17 -8.26 2.89
CA CYS A 93 -6.94 -8.27 3.69
C CYS A 93 -5.71 -8.36 2.79
N ALA A 94 -4.64 -7.69 3.19
CA ALA A 94 -3.36 -7.68 2.49
C ALA A 94 -2.19 -7.62 3.48
N ILE A 95 -1.11 -8.32 3.13
CA ILE A 95 0.22 -8.13 3.72
C ILE A 95 1.09 -7.37 2.72
N ILE A 96 2.12 -6.68 3.19
CA ILE A 96 3.13 -6.11 2.28
C ILE A 96 3.81 -7.25 1.53
N ASP A 97 3.79 -7.16 0.20
CA ASP A 97 4.55 -8.05 -0.64
C ASP A 97 6.04 -7.71 -0.55
N THR A 98 6.78 -8.55 0.17
CA THR A 98 8.25 -8.48 0.26
C THR A 98 8.93 -9.53 -0.63
N GLN A 99 8.17 -10.29 -1.42
CA GLN A 99 8.71 -11.34 -2.27
C GLN A 99 9.14 -10.77 -3.63
N ALA A 100 10.42 -10.93 -3.96
CA ALA A 100 10.90 -10.57 -5.29
C ALA A 100 10.29 -11.51 -6.37
N PRO A 101 10.03 -11.02 -7.60
CA PRO A 101 9.57 -11.87 -8.69
C PRO A 101 10.57 -13.00 -9.02
N ASP A 102 10.03 -14.12 -9.52
CA ASP A 102 10.85 -15.19 -10.11
C ASP A 102 11.75 -14.67 -11.23
N LYS A 103 12.98 -15.20 -11.33
CA LYS A 103 13.85 -14.93 -12.49
C LYS A 103 13.13 -15.27 -13.80
N PRO A 104 13.34 -14.50 -14.89
CA PRO A 104 12.75 -14.81 -16.19
C PRO A 104 13.11 -16.23 -16.65
N LYS A 105 12.11 -16.98 -17.13
CA LYS A 105 12.26 -18.33 -17.67
C LYS A 105 12.24 -18.26 -19.21
N GLY A 106 12.88 -19.23 -19.88
CA GLY A 106 12.78 -19.36 -21.34
C GLY A 106 13.59 -18.34 -22.16
N ILE A 107 14.63 -17.73 -21.59
CA ILE A 107 15.55 -16.86 -22.34
C ILE A 107 16.15 -17.64 -23.52
N LYS A 108 15.99 -17.08 -24.73
CA LYS A 108 16.63 -17.56 -25.96
C LYS A 108 17.52 -16.44 -26.50
N ALA A 109 18.77 -16.76 -26.82
CA ALA A 109 19.68 -15.86 -27.50
C ALA A 109 20.05 -16.46 -28.86
N ILE A 110 20.00 -15.64 -29.91
CA ILE A 110 20.52 -16.00 -31.23
C ILE A 110 21.56 -14.96 -31.65
N ILE A 111 22.67 -15.42 -32.21
CA ILE A 111 23.66 -14.55 -32.83
C ILE A 111 23.31 -14.44 -34.31
N LEU A 112 22.94 -13.23 -34.75
CA LEU A 112 22.77 -12.94 -36.16
C LEU A 112 24.14 -12.58 -36.74
N LYS A 113 24.68 -13.42 -37.63
CA LYS A 113 25.82 -13.04 -38.47
C LYS A 113 25.28 -12.19 -39.62
N LEU A 114 25.72 -10.93 -39.71
CA LEU A 114 25.60 -10.19 -40.97
C LEU A 114 26.52 -10.87 -41.97
N PHE A 115 25.96 -11.42 -43.06
CA PHE A 115 26.77 -11.95 -44.16
C PHE A 115 27.52 -10.78 -44.81
N ALA A 116 28.84 -10.76 -44.68
CA ALA A 116 29.72 -9.86 -45.41
C ALA A 116 29.86 -10.33 -46.87
N TRP A 117 28.83 -10.13 -47.69
CA TRP A 117 29.00 -10.14 -49.15
C TRP A 117 29.00 -8.68 -49.63
N ALA A 118 30.15 -8.01 -49.48
CA ALA A 118 30.40 -6.72 -50.11
C ALA A 118 31.88 -6.62 -50.49
N ARG A 119 32.39 -7.64 -51.19
CA ARG A 119 33.61 -7.52 -51.99
C ARG A 119 33.41 -8.29 -53.28
N SER A 120 33.01 -7.54 -54.30
CA SER A 120 33.35 -7.73 -55.73
C SER A 120 32.17 -7.35 -56.62
N ILE A 121 31.75 -6.09 -56.55
CA ILE A 121 31.04 -5.42 -57.65
C ILE A 121 31.86 -4.22 -58.11
N PHE A 122 33.15 -4.44 -58.40
CA PHE A 122 33.96 -3.65 -59.32
C PHE A 122 35.12 -4.53 -59.79
N GLY A 123 34.98 -5.09 -60.98
CA GLY A 123 35.97 -5.81 -61.76
C GLY A 123 35.48 -5.83 -63.19
#